data_AF-A0A2N2SZ93-F1
#
_entry.id   AF-A0A2N2SZ93-F1
#
_cell.length_a   1.000
_cell.length_b   1.000
_cell.length_c   1.000
_cell.angle_alpha   90.00
_cell.angle_beta   90.00
_cell.angle_gamma   90.00
#
_symmetry.space_group_name_H-M   'P 1'
#
loop_
_entity.id
_entity.type
_entity.pdbx_description
1 polymer ?
#
loop_
_entity_poly.entity_id
_entity_poly.type
_entity_poly.pdbx_seq_one_letter_code
_entity_poly.pdbx_strand_id
1 'polypeptide(L)' 'MNSNISLIGAPTDIGAGSRGASMGPEALRVANIVPVLESLGLQVM' A
#
# COMPACT_ATOMS: atom_id res chain seq x y z
N MET A 1 -19.89 -5.99 -10.10
CA MET A 1 -18.77 -5.10 -9.74
C MET A 1 -17.56 -5.98 -9.48
N ASN A 2 -16.39 -5.60 -9.96
CA ASN A 2 -15.14 -6.32 -9.69
C ASN A 2 -14.51 -5.73 -8.43
N SER A 3 -14.48 -6.50 -7.35
CA SER A 3 -13.95 -6.06 -6.06
C SER A 3 -12.49 -6.49 -5.86
N ASN A 4 -11.88 -7.17 -6.82
CA ASN A 4 -10.50 -7.64 -6.73
C ASN A 4 -9.53 -6.51 -7.07
N ILE A 5 -8.63 -6.22 -6.13
CA ILE A 5 -7.58 -5.21 -6.28
C ILE A 5 -6.23 -5.83 -5.93
N SER A 6 -5.17 -5.36 -6.57
CA SER A 6 -3.79 -5.72 -6.21
C SER A 6 -3.14 -4.55 -5.48
N LEU A 7 -2.51 -4.83 -4.34
CA LEU A 7 -1.80 -3.81 -3.57
C LEU A 7 -0.30 -3.84 -3.88
N ILE A 8 0.15 -2.94 -4.75
CA ILE A 8 1.55 -2.86 -5.19
C ILE A 8 2.31 -1.85 -4.33
N GLY A 9 3.41 -2.30 -3.71
CA GLY A 9 4.39 -1.41 -3.11
C GLY A 9 5.53 -1.13 -4.09
N ALA A 10 5.87 0.15 -4.30
CA ALA A 10 7.02 0.56 -5.11
C ALA A 10 8.04 1.32 -4.21
N PRO A 11 8.83 0.61 -3.39
CA PRO A 11 9.73 1.23 -2.42
C PRO A 11 10.96 1.80 -3.12
N THR A 12 10.94 3.10 -3.42
CA THR A 12 12.08 3.80 -4.03
C THR A 12 12.25 5.19 -3.45
N ASP A 13 13.51 5.59 -3.28
CA ASP A 13 13.90 6.96 -2.97
C ASP A 13 14.40 7.70 -4.22
N ILE A 14 14.48 7.03 -5.37
CA ILE A 14 14.91 7.65 -6.63
C ILE A 14 13.86 8.66 -7.08
N GLY A 15 14.28 9.92 -7.20
CA GLY A 15 13.39 11.03 -7.53
C GLY A 15 12.65 11.63 -6.34
N ALA A 16 12.88 11.14 -5.12
CA ALA A 16 12.33 11.74 -3.91
C ALA A 16 13.13 13.01 -3.50
N GLY A 17 12.45 14.04 -3.01
CA GLY A 17 13.08 15.26 -2.50
C GLY A 17 13.89 15.05 -1.21
N SER A 18 13.72 13.91 -0.56
CA SER A 18 14.45 13.46 0.63
C SER A 18 14.49 11.93 0.69
N ARG A 19 15.42 11.37 1.48
CA ARG A 19 15.50 9.93 1.74
C ARG A 19 14.35 9.50 2.65
N GLY A 20 13.83 8.29 2.43
CA GLY A 20 12.85 7.62 3.31
C GLY A 20 11.48 7.38 2.67
N ALA A 21 11.26 7.83 1.43
CA ALA A 21 10.05 7.52 0.65
C ALA A 21 9.89 6.01 0.41
N SER A 22 11.01 5.27 0.32
CA SER A 22 11.03 3.81 0.21
C SER A 22 10.34 3.09 1.39
N MET A 23 10.22 3.72 2.56
CA MET A 23 9.54 3.15 3.73
C MET A 23 8.00 3.25 3.65
N GLY A 24 7.46 4.09 2.77
CA GLY A 24 6.01 4.38 2.69
C GLY A 24 5.13 3.14 2.49
N PRO A 25 5.40 2.27 1.50
CA PRO A 25 4.61 1.05 1.29
C PRO A 25 4.57 0.14 2.51
N GLU A 26 5.68 0.02 3.24
CA GLU A 26 5.75 -0.80 4.44
C GLU A 26 5.02 -0.15 5.62
N ALA A 27 5.19 1.16 5.80
CA ALA A 27 4.47 1.92 6.82
C ALA A 27 2.95 1.77 6.69
N LEU A 28 2.42 1.76 5.45
CA LEU A 28 0.99 1.52 5.20
C LEU A 28 0.56 0.09 5.56
N ARG A 29 1.42 -0.92 5.34
CA ARG A 29 1.13 -2.30 5.76
C ARG A 29 1.10 -2.42 7.28
N VAL A 30 2.07 -1.83 7.98
CA VAL A 30 2.08 -1.75 9.45
C VAL A 30 0.85 -1.02 9.98
N ALA A 31 0.39 0.02 9.29
CA ALA A 31 -0.84 0.75 9.61
C ALA A 31 -2.13 0.01 9.23
N ASN A 32 -2.07 -1.28 8.88
CA ASN A 32 -3.22 -2.14 8.58
C ASN A 32 -4.04 -1.70 7.35
N ILE A 33 -3.41 -1.19 6.29
CA ILE A 33 -4.14 -0.83 5.06
C ILE A 33 -4.92 -2.00 4.45
N VAL A 34 -4.41 -3.24 4.54
CA VAL A 34 -5.08 -4.42 3.97
C VAL A 34 -6.39 -4.75 4.70
N PRO A 35 -6.42 -4.94 6.04
CA PRO A 35 -7.67 -5.13 6.77
C PRO A 35 -8.69 -4.01 6.57
N VAL A 36 -8.23 -2.76 6.43
CA VAL A 36 -9.13 -1.62 6.15
C VAL A 36 -9.78 -1.76 4.78
N LEU A 37 -9.01 -2.08 3.73
CA LEU A 37 -9.55 -2.32 2.39
C LEU A 37 -10.54 -3.50 2.37
N GLU A 38 -10.22 -4.58 3.07
CA GLU A 38 -11.11 -5.75 3.22
C GLU A 38 -12.42 -5.38 3.93
N SER A 39 -12.37 -4.53 4.97
CA SER A 39 -13.57 -4.06 5.68
C SER A 39 -14.52 -3.22 4.81
N LEU A 40 -14.00 -2.65 3.72
CA LEU A 40 -14.77 -1.91 2.71
C LEU A 40 -15.38 -2.82 1.64
N GLY A 41 -15.20 -4.14 1.75
CA GLY A 41 -15.72 -5.13 0.80
C GLY A 41 -14.84 -5.35 -0.43
N LEU A 42 -13.57 -4.96 -0.38
CA LEU A 42 -12.58 -5.20 -1.43
C LEU A 42 -11.85 -6.52 -1.18
N GLN A 43 -11.53 -7.26 -2.24
CA GLN A 43 -10.67 -8.44 -2.16
C GLN A 43 -9.26 -8.04 -2.58
N VAL A 44 -8.33 -8.01 -1.63
CA VAL A 44 -6.94 -7.62 -1.88
C VAL A 44 -6.11 -8.87 -2.23
N MET A 45 -5.33 -8.82 -3.31
CA MET A 45 -4.34 -9.83 -3.69
C MET A 45 -2.90 -9.31 -3.55
#